data_AF-A0A856MIT6-F1
#
_entry.id   AF-A0A856MIT6-F1
#
_cell.length_a   1.000
_cell.length_b   1.000
_cell.length_c   1.000
_cell.angle_alpha   90.00
_cell.angle_beta   90.00
_cell.angle_gamma   90.00
#
_symmetry.space_group_name_H-M   'P 1'
#
loop_
_entity.id
_entity.type
_entity.pdbx_description
1 polymer ?
#
loop_
_entity_poly.entity_id
_entity_poly.type
_entity_poly.pdbx_seq_one_letter_code
_entity_poly.pdbx_strand_id
1 'polypeptide(L)'
;MPPQDYSGQNLRGRSFKNRTDLIGANFSGADIRSADFSGANLTGANFSHAKAGLQKRWAIFLVVVSWLLSGISGFFSSFAGVIVAILLFDSSKNHLNQISYHIAGLGAIVIIVIFFLVTIRQGIQAGFAFAVAFAVAFAVVFAVVGAGAVAAAAAAAAAAA
;
A
#
# COMPACT_ATOMS: atom_id res chain seq x y z
N MET A 1 -8.75 12.70 46.90
CA MET A 1 -9.77 11.63 46.70
C MET A 1 -9.05 10.29 46.69
N PRO A 2 -9.63 9.22 47.25
CA PRO A 2 -9.04 7.89 47.15
C PRO A 2 -8.93 7.47 45.67
N PRO A 3 -7.95 6.64 45.31
CA PRO A 3 -7.79 6.19 43.93
C PRO A 3 -9.01 5.37 43.47
N GLN A 4 -9.45 5.58 42.24
CA GLN A 4 -10.60 4.85 41.67
C GLN A 4 -10.22 3.38 41.39
N ASP A 5 -11.12 2.44 41.72
CA ASP A 5 -10.93 1.02 41.44
C ASP A 5 -11.77 0.56 40.23
N TYR A 6 -11.06 0.18 39.18
CA TYR A 6 -11.58 -0.36 37.93
C TYR A 6 -11.13 -1.81 37.69
N SER A 7 -10.59 -2.49 38.72
CA SER A 7 -10.02 -3.81 38.55
C SER A 7 -11.02 -4.86 38.04
N GLY A 8 -10.58 -5.70 37.11
CA GLY A 8 -11.39 -6.76 36.48
C GLY A 8 -12.56 -6.28 35.61
N GLN A 9 -12.79 -4.97 35.49
CA GLN A 9 -13.97 -4.45 34.79
C GLN A 9 -13.84 -4.52 33.26
N ASN A 10 -14.98 -4.68 32.58
CA ASN A 10 -15.07 -4.51 31.14
C ASN A 10 -15.26 -3.03 30.79
N LEU A 11 -14.16 -2.35 30.46
CA LEU A 11 -14.11 -0.92 30.14
C LEU A 11 -13.97 -0.67 28.62
N ARG A 12 -14.34 -1.65 27.79
CA ARG A 12 -14.18 -1.54 26.34
C ARG A 12 -14.95 -0.34 25.80
N GLY A 13 -14.28 0.47 24.99
CA GLY A 13 -14.90 1.65 24.35
C GLY A 13 -15.26 2.78 25.32
N ARG A 14 -14.94 2.68 26.62
CA ARG A 14 -15.22 3.75 27.59
C ARG A 14 -14.34 4.96 27.30
N SER A 15 -14.94 6.14 27.35
CA SER A 15 -14.18 7.39 27.29
C SER A 15 -13.78 7.83 28.69
N PHE A 16 -12.48 7.95 28.88
CA PHE A 16 -11.79 8.58 30.00
C PHE A 16 -11.12 9.89 29.57
N LYS A 17 -11.56 10.46 28.45
CA LYS A 17 -10.96 11.66 27.86
C LYS A 17 -10.96 12.82 28.86
N ASN A 18 -9.82 13.49 28.99
CA ASN A 18 -9.61 14.64 29.88
C ASN A 18 -9.90 14.37 31.38
N ARG A 19 -9.93 13.10 31.81
CA ARG A 19 -10.11 12.77 33.22
C ARG A 19 -8.84 13.05 34.02
N THR A 20 -8.97 13.86 35.06
CA THR A 20 -7.89 14.19 36.00
C THR A 20 -7.93 13.38 37.29
N ASP A 21 -9.02 12.66 37.54
CA ASP A 21 -9.28 11.84 38.73
C ASP A 21 -8.79 10.38 38.61
N LEU A 22 -7.95 10.08 37.62
CA LEU A 22 -7.41 8.74 37.38
C LEU A 22 -5.98 8.55 37.94
N ILE A 23 -5.46 9.54 38.66
CA ILE A 23 -4.18 9.44 39.35
C ILE A 23 -4.28 8.34 40.42
N GLY A 24 -3.40 7.35 40.34
CA GLY A 24 -3.40 6.18 41.22
C GLY A 24 -4.48 5.13 40.93
N ALA A 25 -5.29 5.29 39.88
CA ALA A 25 -6.42 4.40 39.64
C ALA A 25 -6.00 2.95 39.36
N ASN A 26 -6.77 1.98 39.85
CA ASN A 26 -6.50 0.56 39.68
C ASN A 26 -7.26 0.00 38.47
N PHE A 27 -6.58 -0.25 37.36
CA PHE A 27 -7.10 -0.93 36.17
C PHE A 27 -6.65 -2.40 36.07
N SER A 28 -6.19 -3.00 37.18
CA SER A 28 -5.63 -4.35 37.12
C SER A 28 -6.65 -5.38 36.63
N GLY A 29 -6.27 -6.22 35.67
CA GLY A 29 -7.16 -7.22 35.06
C GLY A 29 -8.32 -6.66 34.21
N ALA A 30 -8.44 -5.33 34.07
CA ALA A 30 -9.53 -4.70 33.34
C ALA A 30 -9.39 -4.87 31.82
N ASP A 31 -10.50 -4.97 31.09
CA ASP A 31 -10.51 -4.96 29.62
C ASP A 31 -10.71 -3.53 29.11
N ILE A 32 -9.60 -2.87 28.76
CA ILE A 32 -9.55 -1.46 28.35
C ILE A 32 -9.42 -1.30 26.82
N ARG A 33 -9.72 -2.34 26.04
CA ARG A 33 -9.62 -2.26 24.56
C ARG A 33 -10.55 -1.19 24.01
N SER A 34 -10.03 -0.36 23.13
CA SER A 34 -10.73 0.82 22.59
C SER A 34 -11.17 1.85 23.63
N ALA A 35 -10.70 1.79 24.88
CA ALA A 35 -10.94 2.87 25.83
C ALA A 35 -10.14 4.12 25.40
N ASP A 36 -10.75 5.29 25.52
CA ASP A 36 -10.13 6.56 25.16
C ASP A 36 -9.58 7.26 26.40
N PHE A 37 -8.26 7.30 26.54
CA PHE A 37 -7.56 8.00 27.62
C PHE A 37 -6.95 9.34 27.17
N SER A 38 -7.39 9.90 26.04
CA SER A 38 -6.82 11.13 25.49
C SER A 38 -6.92 12.29 26.50
N GLY A 39 -5.80 12.90 26.87
CA GLY A 39 -5.77 13.98 27.85
C GLY A 39 -6.04 13.56 29.31
N ALA A 40 -6.09 12.25 29.59
CA ALA A 40 -6.26 11.76 30.95
C ALA A 40 -4.94 11.76 31.74
N ASN A 41 -4.98 12.12 33.03
CA ASN A 41 -3.82 11.97 33.91
C ASN A 41 -3.86 10.60 34.59
N LEU A 42 -3.01 9.68 34.12
CA LEU A 42 -2.88 8.30 34.61
C LEU A 42 -1.65 8.10 35.51
N THR A 43 -1.10 9.17 36.08
CA THR A 43 0.09 9.09 36.94
C THR A 43 -0.15 8.12 38.10
N GLY A 44 0.71 7.12 38.24
CA GLY A 44 0.59 6.10 39.29
C GLY A 44 -0.56 5.09 39.13
N ALA A 45 -1.27 5.09 37.99
CA ALA A 45 -2.32 4.10 37.74
C ALA A 45 -1.75 2.68 37.54
N ASN A 46 -2.45 1.68 38.07
CA ASN A 46 -2.05 0.27 37.97
C ASN A 46 -2.75 -0.42 36.78
N PHE A 47 -1.99 -0.82 35.77
CA PHE A 47 -2.49 -1.56 34.59
C PHE A 47 -2.10 -3.04 34.58
N SER A 48 -1.69 -3.61 35.71
CA SER A 48 -1.23 -5.00 35.80
C SER A 48 -2.29 -5.96 35.28
N HIS A 49 -1.95 -6.81 34.29
CA HIS A 49 -2.89 -7.75 33.65
C HIS A 49 -4.07 -7.12 32.90
N ALA A 50 -4.06 -5.80 32.67
CA ALA A 50 -5.08 -5.16 31.86
C ALA A 50 -5.01 -5.64 30.40
N LYS A 51 -6.17 -5.91 29.80
CA LYS A 51 -6.28 -6.27 28.38
C LYS A 51 -6.43 -4.98 27.56
N ALA A 52 -5.32 -4.55 26.96
CA ALA A 52 -5.28 -3.41 26.03
C ALA A 52 -5.18 -3.88 24.56
N GLY A 53 -5.27 -2.93 23.62
CA GLY A 53 -5.03 -3.19 22.19
C GLY A 53 -6.26 -3.09 21.30
N LEU A 54 -6.05 -3.43 20.03
CA LEU A 54 -7.04 -3.29 18.96
C LEU A 54 -8.08 -4.42 19.01
N GLN A 55 -9.32 -4.11 18.63
CA GLN A 55 -10.37 -5.13 18.53
C GLN A 55 -10.04 -6.12 17.41
N LYS A 56 -10.42 -7.40 17.57
CA LYS A 56 -10.18 -8.45 16.57
C LYS A 56 -10.65 -8.06 15.16
N ARG A 57 -11.79 -7.34 15.05
CA ARG A 57 -12.33 -6.85 13.77
C ARG A 57 -11.37 -5.90 13.05
N TRP A 58 -10.79 -4.96 13.78
CA TRP A 58 -9.80 -4.02 13.24
C TRP A 58 -8.49 -4.72 12.89
N ALA A 59 -8.06 -5.69 13.69
CA ALA A 59 -6.88 -6.49 13.37
C ALA A 59 -7.08 -7.26 12.05
N ILE A 60 -8.24 -7.88 11.83
CA ILE A 60 -8.56 -8.58 10.58
C ILE A 60 -8.54 -7.61 9.39
N PHE A 61 -9.18 -6.44 9.54
CA PHE A 61 -9.15 -5.41 8.50
C PHE A 61 -7.71 -5.00 8.14
N LEU A 62 -6.87 -4.75 9.15
CA LEU A 62 -5.46 -4.40 8.93
C LEU A 62 -4.68 -5.52 8.24
N VAL A 63 -4.94 -6.79 8.59
CA VAL A 63 -4.31 -7.94 7.93
C VAL A 63 -4.71 -8.02 6.46
N VAL A 64 -6.00 -7.84 6.15
CA VAL A 64 -6.50 -7.82 4.77
C VAL A 64 -5.88 -6.68 3.97
N VAL A 65 -5.81 -5.48 4.56
CA VAL A 65 -5.14 -4.33 3.93
C VAL A 65 -3.66 -4.62 3.70
N SER A 66 -2.98 -5.26 4.64
CA SER A 66 -1.56 -5.63 4.51
C SER A 66 -1.34 -6.63 3.38
N TRP A 67 -2.21 -7.64 3.24
CA TRP A 67 -2.17 -8.58 2.11
C TRP A 67 -2.45 -7.91 0.77
N LEU A 68 -3.43 -7.00 0.70
CA LEU A 68 -3.67 -6.20 -0.50
C LEU A 68 -2.45 -5.36 -0.87
N LEU A 69 -1.85 -4.67 0.09
CA LEU A 69 -0.67 -3.83 -0.14
C LEU A 69 0.52 -4.66 -0.63
N SER A 70 0.74 -5.83 -0.04
CA SER A 70 1.77 -6.77 -0.47
C SER A 70 1.52 -7.23 -1.91
N GLY A 71 0.28 -7.61 -2.25
CA GLY A 71 -0.10 -7.98 -3.61
C GLY A 71 0.14 -6.86 -4.62
N ILE A 72 -0.24 -5.63 -4.29
CA ILE A 72 -0.02 -4.44 -5.12
C ILE A 72 1.48 -4.19 -5.31
N SER A 73 2.29 -4.28 -4.24
CA SER A 73 3.75 -4.11 -4.34
C SER A 73 4.42 -5.17 -5.22
N GLY A 74 3.95 -6.42 -5.16
CA GLY A 74 4.45 -7.52 -5.98
C GLY A 74 4.15 -7.29 -7.46
N PHE A 75 2.96 -6.78 -7.78
CA PHE A 75 2.59 -6.42 -9.14
C PHE A 75 3.52 -5.33 -9.71
N PHE A 76 3.74 -4.25 -8.96
CA PHE A 76 4.68 -3.19 -9.38
C PHE A 76 6.12 -3.69 -9.53
N SER A 77 6.59 -4.59 -8.65
CA SER A 77 7.92 -5.19 -8.75
C SER A 77 8.07 -6.07 -9.99
N SER A 78 7.06 -6.87 -10.33
CA SER A 78 7.07 -7.70 -11.53
C SER A 78 7.13 -6.86 -12.82
N PHE A 79 6.37 -5.77 -12.87
CA PHE A 79 6.34 -4.86 -14.01
C PHE A 79 7.66 -4.10 -14.18
N ALA A 80 8.20 -3.57 -13.08
CA ALA A 80 9.51 -2.94 -13.07
C ALA A 80 10.62 -3.93 -13.46
N GLY A 81 10.54 -5.18 -12.97
CA GLY A 81 11.49 -6.24 -13.28
C GLY A 81 11.50 -6.63 -14.75
N VAL A 82 10.32 -6.80 -15.38
CA VAL A 82 10.19 -7.09 -16.82
C VAL A 82 10.76 -5.94 -17.66
N ILE A 83 10.48 -4.69 -17.30
CA ILE A 83 11.04 -3.52 -17.96
C ILE A 83 12.57 -3.54 -17.86
N VAL A 84 13.12 -3.73 -16.67
CA VAL A 84 14.58 -3.81 -16.47
C VAL A 84 15.18 -5.00 -17.24
N ALA A 85 14.50 -6.14 -17.28
CA ALA A 85 14.96 -7.33 -18.01
C ALA A 85 15.06 -7.08 -19.53
N ILE A 86 14.01 -6.49 -20.11
CA ILE A 86 13.96 -6.16 -21.55
C ILE A 86 14.99 -5.07 -21.90
N LEU A 87 15.28 -4.16 -20.97
CA LEU A 87 16.19 -3.03 -21.20
C LEU A 87 17.66 -3.35 -20.94
N LEU A 88 17.98 -4.24 -19.99
CA LEU A 88 19.36 -4.55 -19.58
C LEU A 88 19.87 -5.90 -20.08
N PHE A 89 19.03 -6.94 -20.17
CA PHE A 89 19.47 -8.32 -20.42
C PHE A 89 19.20 -8.82 -21.84
N ASP A 90 18.62 -7.99 -22.71
CA ASP A 90 18.47 -8.35 -24.12
C ASP A 90 19.81 -8.24 -24.87
N SER A 91 20.64 -9.27 -24.72
CA SER A 91 21.96 -9.43 -25.36
C SER A 91 21.90 -9.64 -26.89
N SER A 92 20.71 -9.73 -27.49
CA SER A 92 20.53 -9.99 -28.93
C SER A 92 20.53 -8.72 -29.81
N LYS A 93 20.91 -7.56 -29.26
CA LYS A 93 20.79 -6.27 -29.95
C LYS A 93 22.15 -5.72 -30.37
N ASN A 94 22.27 -5.37 -31.66
CA ASN A 94 23.42 -4.69 -32.25
C ASN A 94 23.85 -3.48 -31.39
N HIS A 95 25.16 -3.22 -31.28
CA HIS A 95 25.76 -2.23 -30.37
C HIS A 95 25.14 -0.82 -30.46
N LEU A 96 24.57 -0.44 -31.61
CA LEU A 96 23.85 0.83 -31.82
C LEU A 96 22.45 0.87 -31.17
N ASN A 97 21.75 -0.26 -31.14
CA ASN A 97 20.41 -0.36 -30.59
C ASN A 97 20.44 -0.45 -29.06
N GLN A 98 21.50 -1.03 -28.48
CA GLN A 98 21.69 -1.12 -27.02
C GLN A 98 21.58 0.26 -26.33
N ILE A 99 22.26 1.28 -26.89
CA ILE A 99 22.27 2.64 -26.33
C ILE A 99 20.87 3.27 -26.36
N SER A 100 20.11 3.08 -27.45
CA SER A 100 18.75 3.60 -27.57
C SER A 100 17.79 2.98 -26.53
N TYR A 101 17.92 1.68 -26.23
CA TYR A 101 17.09 1.06 -25.19
C TYR A 101 17.49 1.49 -23.78
N HIS A 102 18.78 1.66 -23.47
CA HIS A 102 19.19 2.21 -22.16
C HIS A 102 18.65 3.63 -21.94
N ILE A 103 18.62 4.49 -22.97
CA ILE A 103 18.05 5.84 -22.90
C ILE A 103 16.53 5.79 -22.74
N ALA A 104 15.83 4.94 -23.52
CA ALA A 104 14.38 4.76 -23.39
C ALA A 104 13.99 4.21 -21.99
N GLY A 105 14.83 3.33 -21.45
CA GLY A 105 14.68 2.76 -20.12
C GLY A 105 14.80 3.77 -18.99
N LEU A 106 15.86 4.60 -19.03
CA LEU A 106 16.00 5.71 -18.10
C LEU A 106 14.83 6.69 -18.22
N GLY A 107 14.36 6.98 -19.44
CA GLY A 107 13.17 7.79 -19.67
C GLY A 107 11.92 7.22 -19.01
N ALA A 108 11.66 5.92 -19.17
CA ALA A 108 10.51 5.25 -18.56
C ALA A 108 10.57 5.29 -17.02
N ILE A 109 11.75 5.07 -16.43
CA ILE A 109 11.95 5.15 -14.98
C ILE A 109 11.66 6.57 -14.48
N VAL A 110 12.17 7.60 -15.17
CA VAL A 110 11.94 9.01 -14.80
C VAL A 110 10.44 9.35 -14.86
N ILE A 111 9.72 8.89 -15.90
CA ILE A 111 8.27 9.08 -16.02
C ILE A 111 7.53 8.41 -14.85
N ILE A 112 7.90 7.19 -14.48
CA ILE A 112 7.31 6.46 -13.34
C ILE A 112 7.57 7.20 -12.02
N VAL A 113 8.79 7.71 -11.80
CA VAL A 113 9.14 8.46 -10.59
C VAL A 113 8.36 9.77 -10.51
N ILE A 114 8.25 10.52 -11.61
CA ILE A 114 7.46 11.75 -11.69
C ILE A 114 5.99 11.44 -11.40
N PHE A 115 5.44 10.35 -11.96
CA PHE A 115 4.08 9.91 -11.71
C PHE A 115 3.83 9.64 -10.22
N PHE A 116 4.74 8.94 -9.55
CA PHE A 116 4.64 8.70 -8.10
C PHE A 116 4.73 10.00 -7.29
N LEU A 117 5.63 10.92 -7.66
CA LEU A 117 5.75 12.23 -7.01
C LEU A 117 4.49 13.08 -7.16
N VAL A 118 3.88 13.10 -8.35
CA VAL A 118 2.62 13.81 -8.62
C VAL A 118 1.48 13.18 -7.83
N THR A 119 1.39 11.86 -7.79
CA THR A 119 0.35 11.13 -7.02
C THR A 119 0.46 11.41 -5.52
N ILE A 120 1.67 11.47 -4.98
CA ILE A 120 1.91 11.80 -3.57
C ILE A 120 1.59 13.28 -3.28
N ARG A 121 1.91 14.20 -4.21
CA ARG A 121 1.68 15.65 -4.00
C ARG A 121 0.24 16.11 -4.24
N GLN A 122 -0.47 15.52 -5.19
CA GLN A 122 -1.84 15.95 -5.55
C GLN A 122 -2.93 15.14 -4.85
N GLY A 123 -2.57 14.14 -4.04
CA GLY A 123 -3.50 13.30 -3.29
C GLY A 123 -4.27 12.31 -4.17
N ILE A 124 -5.06 11.45 -3.50
CA ILE A 124 -5.74 10.28 -4.09
C ILE A 124 -6.68 10.66 -5.26
N GLN A 125 -7.19 11.89 -5.29
CA GLN A 125 -8.11 12.38 -6.32
C GLN A 125 -7.45 12.53 -7.70
N ALA A 126 -6.20 13.04 -7.76
CA ALA A 126 -5.47 13.16 -9.03
C ALA A 126 -4.85 11.83 -9.47
N GLY A 127 -4.46 10.98 -8.51
CA GLY A 127 -3.95 9.63 -8.78
C GLY A 127 -4.94 8.76 -9.55
N PHE A 128 -6.25 8.93 -9.30
CA PHE A 128 -7.28 8.15 -9.98
C PHE A 128 -7.41 8.53 -11.46
N ALA A 129 -7.42 9.83 -11.80
CA ALA A 129 -7.50 10.30 -13.18
C ALA A 129 -6.27 9.89 -14.00
N PHE A 130 -5.08 9.98 -13.40
CA PHE A 130 -3.84 9.57 -14.04
C PHE A 130 -3.72 8.05 -14.18
N ALA A 131 -4.19 7.26 -13.19
CA ALA A 131 -4.24 5.81 -13.29
C ALA A 131 -5.19 5.32 -14.39
N VAL A 132 -6.35 5.97 -14.55
CA VAL A 132 -7.28 5.69 -15.65
C VAL A 132 -6.64 6.04 -16.99
N ALA A 133 -6.01 7.21 -17.12
CA ALA A 133 -5.32 7.61 -18.34
C ALA A 133 -4.16 6.66 -18.70
N PHE A 134 -3.39 6.22 -17.71
CA PHE A 134 -2.30 5.26 -17.91
C PHE A 134 -2.82 3.87 -18.28
N ALA A 135 -3.90 3.40 -17.64
CA ALA A 135 -4.53 2.13 -17.98
C ALA A 135 -5.10 2.13 -19.40
N VAL A 136 -5.71 3.24 -19.82
CA VAL A 136 -6.19 3.43 -21.19
C VAL A 136 -5.02 3.45 -22.18
N ALA A 137 -3.97 4.24 -21.90
CA ALA A 137 -2.79 4.29 -22.75
C ALA A 137 -2.10 2.92 -22.87
N PHE A 138 -1.98 2.19 -21.76
CA PHE A 138 -1.40 0.86 -21.73
C PHE A 138 -2.27 -0.15 -22.50
N ALA A 139 -3.59 -0.11 -22.34
CA ALA A 139 -4.53 -0.95 -23.10
C ALA A 139 -4.46 -0.67 -24.60
N VAL A 140 -4.32 0.60 -24.99
CA VAL A 140 -4.16 1.00 -26.41
C VAL A 140 -2.84 0.49 -26.96
N VAL A 141 -1.73 0.67 -26.24
CA VAL A 141 -0.41 0.14 -26.69
C VAL A 141 -0.45 -1.38 -26.79
N PHE A 142 -1.03 -2.07 -25.82
CA PHE A 142 -1.15 -3.53 -25.85
C PHE A 142 -2.06 -4.01 -26.99
N ALA A 143 -3.15 -3.29 -27.28
CA ALA A 143 -4.02 -3.59 -28.42
C ALA A 143 -3.31 -3.36 -29.76
N VAL A 144 -2.51 -2.30 -29.89
CA VAL A 144 -1.78 -1.99 -31.12
C VAL A 144 -0.62 -2.98 -31.35
N VAL A 145 0.17 -3.28 -30.31
CA VAL A 145 1.26 -4.25 -30.40
C VAL A 145 0.73 -5.66 -30.57
N GLY A 146 -0.36 -6.02 -29.87
CA GLY A 146 -1.04 -7.31 -30.00
C GLY A 146 -1.69 -7.50 -31.37
N ALA A 147 -2.38 -6.48 -31.91
CA ALA A 147 -2.93 -6.52 -33.26
C ALA A 147 -1.82 -6.61 -34.33
N GLY A 148 -0.70 -5.90 -34.14
CA GLY A 148 0.47 -6.01 -35.01
C GLY A 148 1.10 -7.40 -34.98
N ALA A 149 1.21 -8.03 -33.81
CA ALA A 149 1.72 -9.40 -33.67
C ALA A 149 0.79 -10.44 -34.31
N VAL A 150 -0.53 -10.29 -34.17
CA VAL A 150 -1.52 -11.19 -34.79
C VAL A 150 -1.56 -11.00 -36.32
N ALA A 151 -1.49 -9.76 -36.82
CA ALA A 151 -1.42 -9.48 -38.25
C ALA A 151 -0.12 -10.01 -38.89
N ALA A 152 1.02 -9.88 -38.20
CA ALA A 152 2.29 -10.45 -38.63
C ALA A 152 2.26 -11.99 -38.64
N ALA A 153 1.66 -12.61 -37.63
CA ALA A 153 1.47 -14.06 -37.59
C ALA A 153 0.54 -14.57 -38.70
N ALA A 154 -0.55 -13.84 -38.99
CA ALA A 154 -1.47 -14.17 -40.08
C ALA A 154 -0.82 -14.00 -41.47
N ALA A 155 0.00 -12.97 -41.67
CA ALA A 155 0.75 -12.77 -42.90
C ALA A 155 1.82 -13.86 -43.10
N ALA A 156 2.49 -14.29 -42.03
CA ALA A 156 3.46 -15.39 -42.08
C ALA A 156 2.79 -16.74 -42.38
N ALA A 157 1.60 -16.99 -41.83
CA ALA A 157 0.81 -18.19 -42.12
C ALA A 157 0.29 -18.21 -43.57
N ALA A 158 -0.11 -17.06 -44.12
CA ALA A 158 -0.54 -16.94 -45.51
C ALA A 158 0.62 -17.09 -46.53
N ALA A 159 1.85 -16.76 -46.13
CA ALA A 159 3.04 -16.95 -46.96
C ALA A 159 3.56 -18.40 -46.96
N ALA A 160 3.07 -19.25 -46.05
CA ALA A 160 3.47 -20.66 -45.92
C ALA A 160 2.44 -21.65 -46.49
N ALA A 161 1.35 -21.17 -47.08
CA ALA A 161 0.30 -21.93 -47.77
C ALA A 161 0.38 -21.73 -49.28
#